data_AF-A0A958LQW7-F1
#
_entry.id   AF-A0A958LQW7-F1
#
_cell.length_a   1.000
_cell.length_b   1.000
_cell.length_c   1.000
_cell.angle_alpha   90.00
_cell.angle_beta   90.00
_cell.angle_gamma   90.00
#
_symmetry.space_group_name_H-M   'P 1'
#
loop_
_entity.id
_entity.type
_entity.pdbx_description
1 polymer ?
#
loop_
_entity_poly.entity_id
_entity_poly.type
_entity_poly.pdbx_seq_one_letter_code
_entity_poly.pdbx_strand_id
1 'polypeptide(L)'
;MNTWLPLLFTLILLPSCAVLRVYDVKETKTAFDQALLKTDQALGKAQTDFKNKSAIWTGITAKPPANKDGPLQTAQTYHQSMKSKLELLQKHQSKLHVLHNQFVHLAGNSKKITSTEGRWDSVTHLREDFKSEAEQLNLALAQYSDSSNAFAQTLTENQLFTQVKPGDVVGRINEAISLIAQVDARLAQDLDGKEVAYNKFKTRQGPTQAAREREMFLLIEDMSEIRKQIQLKNHRLEQIRDDFAKKNKGKSIIRSIDPDWAEVEEVKMDYDSARQQVEALSTSYSKKAESFALSLKEGTEESRQ
;
A
#
# COMPACT_ATOMS: atom_id res chain seq x y z
N MET A 1 4.88 25.19 40.15
CA MET A 1 5.86 24.54 41.06
C MET A 1 6.71 23.64 40.17
N ASN A 2 8.00 23.83 39.93
CA ASN A 2 9.07 24.36 40.76
C ASN A 2 10.08 25.15 39.89
N THR A 3 10.29 26.40 40.25
CA THR A 3 11.48 27.20 39.95
C THR A 3 12.51 26.94 41.04
N TRP A 4 13.72 26.55 40.69
CA TRP A 4 14.86 26.60 41.62
C TRP A 4 16.12 27.08 40.91
N LEU A 5 16.43 28.34 41.14
CA LEU A 5 17.68 28.86 41.73
C LEU A 5 17.30 30.21 42.38
N PRO A 6 18.02 30.80 43.37
CA PRO A 6 19.48 30.72 43.56
C PRO A 6 19.97 30.81 45.03
N LEU A 7 21.30 31.03 45.17
CA LEU A 7 22.07 31.51 46.33
C LEU A 7 22.50 30.43 47.33
N LEU A 8 23.72 30.40 47.89
CA LEU A 8 24.72 31.46 48.06
C LEU A 8 26.05 30.74 48.35
N PHE A 9 26.97 30.66 47.39
CA PHE A 9 28.34 30.22 47.68
C PHE A 9 29.16 31.45 48.02
N THR A 10 29.55 31.52 49.28
CA THR A 10 30.44 32.50 49.87
C THR A 10 31.73 32.60 49.06
N LEU A 11 32.07 33.85 48.73
CA LEU A 11 33.29 34.28 48.09
C LEU A 11 34.51 33.81 48.92
N ILE A 12 35.15 32.72 48.50
CA ILE A 12 36.51 32.38 48.93
C ILE A 12 37.43 32.83 47.79
N LEU A 13 38.18 33.90 48.04
CA LEU A 13 39.30 34.34 47.20
C LEU A 13 40.36 33.24 47.17
N LEU A 14 40.26 32.33 46.20
CA LEU A 14 41.35 31.44 45.83
C LEU A 14 42.19 32.11 44.74
N PRO A 15 43.53 32.14 44.87
CA PRO A 15 44.42 32.69 43.85
C PRO A 15 44.16 31.93 42.54
N SER A 16 44.16 32.67 41.43
CA SER A 16 43.85 32.23 40.06
C SER A 16 44.24 30.79 39.74
N CYS A 17 43.40 29.82 40.08
CA CYS A 17 43.54 28.48 39.56
C CYS A 17 42.88 28.51 38.19
N ALA A 18 43.70 28.64 37.14
CA ALA A 18 43.25 28.30 35.79
C ALA A 18 42.61 26.90 35.88
N VAL A 19 41.30 26.80 35.64
CA VAL A 19 40.59 25.53 35.64
C VAL A 19 41.20 24.71 34.51
N LEU A 20 42.07 23.76 34.85
CA LEU A 20 42.70 22.86 33.90
C LEU A 20 41.58 22.05 33.23
N ARG A 21 41.32 22.33 31.95
CA ARG A 21 40.38 21.51 31.18
C ARG A 21 41.11 20.26 30.70
N VAL A 22 40.42 19.13 30.73
CA VAL A 22 41.00 17.81 30.45
C VAL A 22 40.05 17.03 29.54
N TYR A 23 40.57 16.49 28.44
CA TYR A 23 39.89 15.48 27.65
C TYR A 23 40.38 14.10 28.04
N ASP A 24 39.45 13.20 28.35
CA ASP A 24 39.73 11.76 28.37
C ASP A 24 39.69 11.25 26.92
N VAL A 25 40.84 10.78 26.43
CA VAL A 25 40.99 10.36 25.04
C VAL A 25 40.16 9.12 24.75
N LYS A 26 40.07 8.19 25.71
CA LYS A 26 39.33 6.94 25.56
C LYS A 26 37.83 7.22 25.45
N GLU A 27 37.31 8.08 26.32
CA GLU A 27 35.90 8.49 26.28
C GLU A 27 35.56 9.18 24.95
N THR A 28 36.38 10.15 24.53
CA THR A 28 36.14 10.90 23.28
C THR A 28 36.19 9.99 22.06
N LYS A 29 37.18 9.08 22.00
CA LYS A 29 37.28 8.08 20.93
C LYS A 29 36.04 7.18 20.90
N THR A 30 35.62 6.69 22.06
CA THR A 30 34.41 5.85 22.17
C THR A 30 33.17 6.59 21.65
N ALA A 31 33.02 7.88 21.97
CA ALA A 31 31.92 8.70 21.48
C ALA A 31 31.95 8.87 19.94
N PHE A 32 33.14 9.08 19.35
CA PHE A 32 33.28 9.18 17.89
C PHE A 32 32.99 7.84 17.21
N ASP A 33 33.55 6.74 17.72
CA ASP A 33 33.30 5.39 17.20
C ASP A 33 31.81 5.04 17.23
N GLN A 34 31.10 5.37 18.32
CA GLN A 34 29.65 5.17 18.44
C GLN A 34 28.86 6.03 17.46
N ALA A 35 29.27 7.29 17.25
CA ALA A 35 28.63 8.18 16.29
C ALA A 35 28.80 7.67 14.85
N LEU A 36 30.02 7.26 14.47
CA LEU A 36 30.30 6.67 13.17
C LEU A 36 29.48 5.40 12.93
N LEU A 37 29.42 4.48 13.90
CA LEU A 37 28.62 3.27 13.77
C LEU A 37 27.13 3.57 13.50
N LYS A 38 26.55 4.55 14.19
CA LYS A 38 25.16 4.96 13.97
C LYS A 38 24.97 5.58 12.58
N THR A 39 25.92 6.41 12.16
CA THR A 39 25.93 7.00 10.81
C THR A 39 25.99 5.93 9.73
N ASP A 40 26.88 4.95 9.85
CA ASP A 40 27.04 3.86 8.89
C ASP A 40 25.76 3.03 8.75
N GLN A 41 25.12 2.73 9.89
CA GLN A 41 23.84 2.05 9.91
C GLN A 41 22.72 2.87 9.24
N ALA A 42 22.66 4.17 9.50
CA ALA A 42 21.67 5.05 8.89
C ALA A 42 21.87 5.15 7.38
N LEU A 43 23.12 5.31 6.92
CA LEU A 43 23.45 5.34 5.50
C LEU A 43 23.14 4.01 4.81
N GLY A 44 23.45 2.87 5.44
CA GLY A 44 23.12 1.55 4.88
C GLY A 44 21.61 1.36 4.68
N LYS A 45 20.79 1.89 5.61
CA LYS A 45 19.33 1.92 5.45
C LYS A 45 18.90 2.82 4.30
N ALA A 46 19.44 4.03 4.20
CA ALA A 46 19.15 4.97 3.11
C ALA A 46 19.53 4.39 1.73
N GLN A 47 20.70 3.75 1.61
CA GLN A 47 21.14 3.08 0.38
C GLN A 47 20.20 1.94 -0.02
N THR A 48 19.77 1.12 0.95
CA THR A 48 18.82 0.03 0.70
C THR A 48 17.47 0.56 0.25
N ASP A 49 16.96 1.60 0.92
CA ASP A 49 15.71 2.28 0.56
C ASP A 49 15.80 2.89 -0.86
N PHE A 50 16.86 3.63 -1.18
CA PHE A 50 17.08 4.20 -2.51
C PHE A 50 17.16 3.14 -3.59
N LYS A 51 17.89 2.03 -3.34
CA LYS A 51 17.98 0.90 -4.28
C LYS A 51 16.61 0.30 -4.57
N ASN A 52 15.82 0.04 -3.54
CA ASN A 52 14.48 -0.54 -3.67
C ASN A 52 13.54 0.40 -4.44
N LYS A 53 13.53 1.69 -4.08
CA LYS A 53 12.69 2.71 -4.74
C LYS A 53 13.14 3.00 -6.16
N SER A 54 14.44 2.92 -6.45
CA SER A 54 14.96 3.04 -7.81
C SER A 54 14.54 1.86 -8.69
N ALA A 55 14.52 0.63 -8.16
CA ALA A 55 14.01 -0.52 -8.91
C ALA A 55 12.53 -0.34 -9.26
N ILE A 56 11.72 0.16 -8.32
CA ILE A 56 10.31 0.52 -8.57
C ILE A 56 10.23 1.60 -9.66
N TRP A 57 10.99 2.68 -9.53
CA TRP A 57 11.03 3.77 -10.50
C TRP A 57 11.37 3.29 -11.91
N THR A 58 12.43 2.48 -12.06
CA THR A 58 12.82 1.89 -13.34
C THR A 58 11.69 1.05 -13.94
N GLY A 59 11.00 0.25 -13.12
CA GLY A 59 9.84 -0.53 -13.56
C GLY A 59 8.70 0.34 -14.08
N ILE A 60 8.37 1.42 -13.35
CA ILE A 60 7.33 2.37 -13.77
C ILE A 60 7.74 3.06 -15.07
N THR A 61 8.98 3.53 -15.20
CA THR A 61 9.43 4.23 -16.42
C THR A 61 9.53 3.32 -17.65
N ALA A 62 9.74 2.01 -17.46
CA ALA A 62 9.76 1.05 -18.55
C ALA A 62 8.35 0.77 -19.10
N LYS A 63 7.32 0.91 -18.26
CA LYS A 63 5.91 0.74 -18.61
C LYS A 63 5.08 1.85 -17.93
N PRO A 64 5.15 3.10 -18.43
CA PRO A 64 4.51 4.22 -17.79
C PRO A 64 2.98 4.05 -17.81
N PRO A 65 2.29 4.26 -16.68
CA PRO A 65 0.83 4.22 -16.64
C PRO A 65 0.25 5.33 -17.52
N ALA A 66 -0.78 5.00 -18.30
CA ALA A 66 -1.42 5.94 -19.23
C ALA A 66 -2.05 7.14 -18.48
N ASN A 67 -1.98 8.33 -19.08
CA ASN A 67 -2.57 9.57 -18.57
C ASN A 67 -2.05 10.02 -17.19
N LYS A 68 -0.76 9.77 -16.89
CA LYS A 68 -0.12 10.09 -15.61
C LYS A 68 1.15 10.94 -15.74
N ASP A 69 1.31 11.69 -16.82
CA ASP A 69 2.54 12.44 -17.13
C ASP A 69 2.93 13.44 -16.02
N GLY A 70 1.98 14.20 -15.49
CA GLY A 70 2.22 15.15 -14.39
C GLY A 70 2.73 14.44 -13.12
N PRO A 71 1.97 13.48 -12.56
CA PRO A 71 2.44 12.68 -11.43
C PRO A 71 3.79 11.97 -11.65
N LEU A 72 4.08 11.51 -12.86
CA LEU A 72 5.38 10.92 -13.20
C LEU A 72 6.52 11.93 -13.09
N GLN A 73 6.34 13.17 -13.58
CA GLN A 73 7.33 14.22 -13.43
C GLN A 73 7.58 14.60 -11.96
N THR A 74 6.51 14.65 -11.15
CA THR A 74 6.64 14.87 -9.70
C THR A 74 7.42 13.75 -9.03
N ALA A 75 7.11 12.48 -9.33
CA ALA A 75 7.84 11.32 -8.81
C ALA A 75 9.31 11.34 -9.25
N GLN A 76 9.60 11.71 -10.50
CA GLN A 76 10.96 11.86 -11.01
C GLN A 76 11.75 12.91 -10.21
N THR A 77 11.12 14.03 -9.89
CA THR A 77 11.74 15.12 -9.12
C THR A 77 12.14 14.65 -7.73
N TYR A 78 11.24 13.94 -7.02
CA TYR A 78 11.57 13.36 -5.72
C TYR A 78 12.63 12.26 -5.81
N HIS A 79 12.61 11.41 -6.85
CA HIS A 79 13.64 10.39 -7.08
C HIS A 79 15.03 11.01 -7.29
N GLN A 80 15.12 12.09 -8.07
CA GLN A 80 16.37 12.85 -8.25
C GLN A 80 16.81 13.53 -6.95
N SER A 81 15.87 14.11 -6.19
CA SER A 81 16.15 14.67 -4.86
C SER A 81 16.75 13.62 -3.94
N MET A 82 16.15 12.43 -3.83
CA MET A 82 16.68 11.31 -3.04
C MET A 82 18.12 10.97 -3.42
N LYS A 83 18.43 10.88 -4.72
CA LYS A 83 19.78 10.59 -5.21
C LYS A 83 20.77 11.64 -4.72
N SER A 84 20.48 12.93 -4.94
CA SER A 84 21.36 14.02 -4.52
C SER A 84 21.57 14.07 -2.99
N LYS A 85 20.53 13.78 -2.20
CA LYS A 85 20.62 13.75 -0.73
C LYS A 85 21.39 12.53 -0.23
N LEU A 86 21.31 11.40 -0.93
CA LEU A 86 22.11 10.23 -0.62
C LEU A 86 23.60 10.49 -0.88
N GLU A 87 23.95 11.15 -1.99
CA GLU A 87 25.31 11.57 -2.29
C GLU A 87 25.85 12.54 -1.22
N LEU A 88 25.00 13.46 -0.74
CA LEU A 88 25.35 14.37 0.36
C LEU A 88 25.60 13.62 1.68
N LEU A 89 24.79 12.63 2.01
CA LEU A 89 25.00 11.76 3.18
C LEU A 89 26.35 11.02 3.12
N GLN A 90 26.70 10.46 1.96
CA GLN A 90 27.98 9.78 1.75
C GLN A 90 29.16 10.74 1.93
N LYS A 91 29.03 11.99 1.49
CA LYS A 91 30.04 13.03 1.67
C LYS A 91 30.25 13.36 3.16
N HIS A 92 29.17 13.58 3.91
CA HIS A 92 29.26 13.89 5.34
C HIS A 92 29.82 12.72 6.15
N GLN A 93 29.41 11.48 5.85
CA GLN A 93 29.97 10.27 6.45
C GLN A 93 31.49 10.21 6.23
N SER A 94 31.94 10.40 4.99
CA SER A 94 33.36 10.36 4.64
C SER A 94 34.15 11.41 5.43
N LYS A 95 33.59 12.62 5.60
CA LYS A 95 34.24 13.69 6.40
C LYS A 95 34.30 13.36 7.88
N LEU A 96 33.26 12.75 8.47
CA LEU A 96 33.31 12.26 9.85
C LEU A 96 34.40 11.21 10.07
N HIS A 97 34.59 10.28 9.13
CA HIS A 97 35.71 9.32 9.22
C HIS A 97 37.07 10.02 9.17
N VAL A 98 37.23 11.02 8.30
CA VAL A 98 38.48 11.80 8.23
C VAL A 98 38.74 12.52 9.56
N LEU A 99 37.75 13.20 10.13
CA LEU A 99 37.86 13.91 11.41
C LEU A 99 38.17 12.94 12.57
N HIS A 100 37.54 11.77 12.59
CA HIS A 100 37.85 10.73 13.57
C HIS A 100 39.30 10.24 13.45
N ASN A 101 39.77 9.95 12.24
CA ASN A 101 41.15 9.50 12.01
C ASN A 101 42.18 10.58 12.39
N GLN A 102 41.89 11.85 12.11
CA GLN A 102 42.72 12.98 12.55
C GLN A 102 42.77 13.09 14.07
N PHE A 103 41.63 12.91 14.75
CA PHE A 103 41.58 12.89 16.22
C PHE A 103 42.42 11.74 16.79
N VAL A 104 42.26 10.53 16.27
CA VAL A 104 43.05 9.35 16.71
C VAL A 104 44.54 9.59 16.51
N HIS A 105 44.95 10.19 15.39
CA HIS A 105 46.34 10.53 15.12
C HIS A 105 46.89 11.57 16.09
N LEU A 106 46.17 12.67 16.32
CA LEU A 106 46.59 13.75 17.24
C LEU A 106 46.62 13.33 18.71
N ALA A 107 45.67 12.48 19.11
CA ALA A 107 45.62 11.96 20.48
C ALA A 107 46.72 10.91 20.73
N GLY A 108 47.08 10.13 19.72
CA GLY A 108 48.07 9.07 19.82
C GLY A 108 47.73 8.06 20.92
N ASN A 109 48.72 7.70 21.74
CA ASN A 109 48.55 6.79 22.88
C ASN A 109 48.26 7.54 24.20
N SER A 110 47.91 8.82 24.13
CA SER A 110 47.71 9.62 25.33
C SER A 110 46.43 9.21 26.04
N LYS A 111 46.47 9.10 27.36
CA LYS A 111 45.27 8.83 28.16
C LYS A 111 44.41 10.08 28.29
N LYS A 112 45.07 11.24 28.41
CA LYS A 112 44.46 12.55 28.62
C LYS A 112 45.17 13.60 27.79
N ILE A 113 44.45 14.65 27.43
CA ILE A 113 44.99 15.87 26.82
C ILE A 113 44.52 17.04 27.69
N THR A 114 45.43 17.84 28.21
CA THR A 114 45.10 18.99 29.07
C THR A 114 45.20 20.31 28.33
N SER A 115 44.54 21.35 28.84
CA SER A 115 44.54 22.70 28.25
C SER A 115 45.90 23.40 28.19
N THR A 116 46.94 22.81 28.77
CA THR A 116 48.32 23.31 28.71
C THR A 116 49.15 22.62 27.63
N GLU A 117 48.63 21.58 26.97
CA GLU A 117 49.32 20.88 25.89
C GLU A 117 49.16 21.63 24.55
N GLY A 118 50.23 21.74 23.76
CA GLY A 118 50.20 22.46 22.48
C GLY A 118 49.25 21.90 21.40
N ARG A 119 48.71 20.70 21.62
CA ARG A 119 47.70 20.06 20.76
C ARG A 119 46.26 20.25 21.24
N TRP A 120 46.05 20.94 22.37
CA TRP A 120 44.74 21.13 22.97
C TRP A 120 43.75 21.83 22.03
N ASP A 121 44.18 22.92 21.40
CA ASP A 121 43.32 23.70 20.49
C ASP A 121 42.94 22.89 19.26
N SER A 122 43.88 22.14 18.67
CA SER A 122 43.61 21.27 17.52
C SER A 122 42.60 20.17 17.85
N VAL A 123 42.70 19.56 19.03
CA VAL A 123 41.74 18.53 19.49
C VAL A 123 40.36 19.12 19.75
N THR A 124 40.33 20.32 20.33
CA THR A 124 39.07 21.05 20.59
C THR A 124 38.37 21.37 19.27
N HIS A 125 39.09 21.92 18.29
CA HIS A 125 38.55 22.22 16.97
C HIS A 125 38.07 20.98 16.22
N LEU A 126 38.84 19.88 16.23
CA LEU A 126 38.39 18.63 15.61
C LEU A 126 37.07 18.11 16.18
N ARG A 127 36.87 18.26 17.50
CA ARG A 127 35.63 17.86 18.14
C ARG A 127 34.47 18.76 17.76
N GLU A 128 34.69 20.06 17.66
CA GLU A 128 33.69 21.02 17.18
C GLU A 128 33.32 20.75 15.72
N ASP A 129 34.31 20.51 14.86
CA ASP A 129 34.10 20.13 13.46
C ASP A 129 33.35 18.81 13.34
N PHE A 130 33.71 17.80 14.14
CA PHE A 130 33.02 16.51 14.15
C PHE A 130 31.56 16.68 14.56
N LYS A 131 31.30 17.47 15.61
CA LYS A 131 29.94 17.76 16.06
C LYS A 131 29.13 18.49 14.98
N SER A 132 29.70 19.53 14.39
CA SER A 132 29.06 20.30 13.31
C SER A 132 28.75 19.42 12.11
N GLU A 133 29.70 18.59 11.69
CA GLU A 133 29.52 17.67 10.57
C GLU A 133 28.45 16.61 10.86
N ALA A 134 28.37 16.11 12.11
CA ALA A 134 27.33 15.18 12.53
C ALA A 134 25.94 15.84 12.52
N GLU A 135 25.83 17.11 12.88
CA GLU A 135 24.58 17.89 12.78
C GLU A 135 24.16 18.05 11.31
N GLN A 136 25.09 18.36 10.40
CA GLN A 136 24.83 18.43 8.96
C GLN A 136 24.38 17.08 8.38
N LEU A 137 24.99 15.98 8.83
CA LEU A 137 24.59 14.64 8.43
C LEU A 137 23.15 14.33 8.86
N ASN A 138 22.78 14.68 10.10
CA ASN A 138 21.42 14.49 10.59
C ASN A 138 20.40 15.31 9.78
N LEU A 139 20.75 16.55 9.40
CA LEU A 139 19.92 17.37 8.53
C LEU A 139 19.76 16.74 7.13
N ALA A 140 20.85 16.25 6.54
CA ALA A 140 20.81 15.56 5.26
C ALA A 140 19.98 14.26 5.32
N LEU A 141 20.00 13.55 6.46
CA LEU A 141 19.20 12.35 6.67
C LEU A 141 17.70 12.66 6.73
N ALA A 142 17.33 13.74 7.43
CA ALA A 142 15.95 14.21 7.46
C ALA A 142 15.47 14.59 6.05
N GLN A 143 16.26 15.34 5.30
CA GLN A 143 15.93 15.74 3.92
C GLN A 143 15.81 14.54 2.95
N TYR A 144 16.66 13.52 3.12
CA TYR A 144 16.54 12.27 2.40
C TYR A 144 15.21 11.58 2.74
N SER A 145 14.89 11.47 4.04
CA SER A 145 13.64 10.85 4.51
C SER A 145 12.41 11.56 3.94
N ASP A 146 12.40 12.90 3.95
CA ASP A 146 11.29 13.69 3.41
C ASP A 146 11.10 13.43 1.91
N SER A 147 12.19 13.46 1.13
CA SER A 147 12.14 13.16 -0.31
C SER A 147 11.70 11.71 -0.58
N SER A 148 12.19 10.78 0.25
CA SER A 148 11.89 9.36 0.16
C SER A 148 10.43 9.04 0.47
N ASN A 149 9.84 9.74 1.44
CA ASN A 149 8.43 9.63 1.79
C ASN A 149 7.54 10.31 0.75
N ALA A 150 7.91 11.51 0.28
CA ALA A 150 7.18 12.21 -0.77
C ALA A 150 7.14 11.41 -2.08
N PHE A 151 8.25 10.74 -2.42
CA PHE A 151 8.28 9.78 -3.53
C PHE A 151 7.25 8.66 -3.34
N ALA A 152 7.29 7.96 -2.21
CA ALA A 152 6.38 6.85 -1.92
C ALA A 152 4.89 7.28 -1.88
N GLN A 153 4.62 8.46 -1.32
CA GLN A 153 3.29 9.06 -1.29
C GLN A 153 2.81 9.38 -2.70
N THR A 154 3.65 10.02 -3.53
CA THR A 154 3.33 10.31 -4.93
C THR A 154 2.97 9.04 -5.70
N LEU A 155 3.74 7.95 -5.50
CA LEU A 155 3.45 6.66 -6.13
C LEU A 155 2.09 6.10 -5.72
N THR A 156 1.73 6.23 -4.45
CA THR A 156 0.51 5.65 -3.88
C THR A 156 -0.73 6.47 -4.25
N GLU A 157 -0.72 7.78 -3.98
CA GLU A 157 -1.87 8.67 -4.20
C GLU A 157 -2.26 8.78 -5.68
N ASN A 158 -1.26 8.72 -6.57
CA ASN A 158 -1.48 8.81 -8.00
C ASN A 158 -1.64 7.44 -8.67
N GLN A 159 -1.60 6.35 -7.89
CA GLN A 159 -1.70 4.96 -8.36
C GLN A 159 -0.65 4.62 -9.43
N LEU A 160 0.55 5.20 -9.32
CA LEU A 160 1.67 4.92 -10.23
C LEU A 160 2.28 3.55 -9.96
N PHE A 161 2.13 3.07 -8.72
CA PHE A 161 2.58 1.76 -8.30
C PHE A 161 1.53 1.11 -7.43
N THR A 162 1.10 -0.09 -7.82
CA THR A 162 0.17 -0.89 -7.04
C THR A 162 0.78 -2.25 -6.75
N GLN A 163 0.44 -2.82 -5.60
CA GLN A 163 0.80 -4.18 -5.23
C GLN A 163 -0.42 -4.90 -4.67
N VAL A 164 -0.54 -6.18 -4.97
CA VAL A 164 -1.60 -7.03 -4.45
C VAL A 164 -1.01 -8.33 -3.92
N LYS A 165 -1.62 -8.91 -2.89
CA LYS A 165 -1.35 -10.29 -2.52
C LYS A 165 -2.23 -11.19 -3.38
N PRO A 166 -1.70 -12.30 -3.94
CA PRO A 166 -2.53 -13.25 -4.67
C PRO A 166 -3.75 -13.74 -3.87
N GLY A 167 -3.58 -13.93 -2.56
CA GLY A 167 -4.67 -14.31 -1.65
C GLY A 167 -5.81 -13.29 -1.59
N ASP A 168 -5.51 -11.98 -1.68
CA ASP A 168 -6.54 -10.94 -1.66
C ASP A 168 -7.37 -10.95 -2.96
N VAL A 169 -6.73 -11.22 -4.10
CA VAL A 169 -7.41 -11.37 -5.39
C VAL A 169 -8.31 -12.60 -5.36
N VAL A 170 -7.81 -13.75 -4.91
CA VAL A 170 -8.60 -14.98 -4.74
C VAL A 170 -9.77 -14.77 -3.78
N GLY A 171 -9.55 -14.05 -2.68
CA GLY A 171 -10.61 -13.69 -1.72
C GLY A 171 -11.77 -12.94 -2.38
N ARG A 172 -11.47 -11.92 -3.18
CA ARG A 172 -12.49 -11.16 -3.92
C ARG A 172 -13.26 -12.02 -4.93
N ILE A 173 -12.59 -12.93 -5.63
CA ILE A 173 -13.27 -13.85 -6.55
C ILE A 173 -14.21 -14.79 -5.77
N ASN A 174 -13.78 -15.30 -4.61
CA ASN A 174 -14.63 -16.14 -3.76
C ASN A 174 -15.86 -15.39 -3.22
N GLU A 175 -15.71 -14.11 -2.85
CA GLU A 175 -16.84 -13.26 -2.48
C GLU A 175 -17.85 -13.14 -3.63
N ALA A 176 -17.36 -12.95 -4.86
CA ALA A 176 -18.19 -12.90 -6.06
C ALA A 176 -18.94 -14.20 -6.32
N ILE A 177 -18.23 -15.34 -6.29
CA ILE A 177 -18.80 -16.67 -6.43
C ILE A 177 -19.90 -16.89 -5.38
N SER A 178 -19.65 -16.51 -4.13
CA SER A 178 -20.64 -16.61 -3.06
C SER A 178 -21.87 -15.75 -3.32
N LEU A 179 -21.72 -14.51 -3.77
CA LEU A 179 -22.85 -13.64 -4.13
C LEU A 179 -23.67 -14.24 -5.27
N ILE A 180 -23.00 -14.75 -6.31
CA ILE A 180 -23.65 -15.38 -7.46
C ILE A 180 -24.42 -16.64 -7.04
N ALA A 181 -23.83 -17.48 -6.18
CA ALA A 181 -24.50 -18.66 -5.64
C ALA A 181 -25.76 -18.32 -4.83
N GLN A 182 -25.76 -17.22 -4.07
CA GLN A 182 -26.95 -16.73 -3.37
C GLN A 182 -28.06 -16.29 -4.33
N VAL A 183 -27.70 -15.59 -5.41
CA VAL A 183 -28.66 -15.19 -6.45
C VAL A 183 -29.23 -16.41 -7.19
N ASP A 184 -28.40 -17.39 -7.56
CA ASP A 184 -28.85 -18.64 -8.20
C ASP A 184 -29.83 -19.41 -7.29
N ALA A 185 -29.50 -19.54 -6.00
CA ALA A 185 -30.36 -20.23 -5.04
C ALA A 185 -31.75 -19.56 -4.91
N ARG A 186 -31.78 -18.23 -4.87
CA ARG A 186 -33.04 -17.48 -4.82
C ARG A 186 -33.86 -17.66 -6.09
N LEU A 187 -33.22 -17.59 -7.26
CA LEU A 187 -33.88 -17.80 -8.55
C LEU A 187 -34.42 -19.22 -8.68
N ALA A 188 -33.68 -20.22 -8.21
CA ALA A 188 -34.13 -21.62 -8.21
C ALA A 188 -35.41 -21.77 -7.37
N GLN A 189 -35.43 -21.22 -6.15
CA GLN A 189 -36.60 -21.26 -5.29
C GLN A 189 -37.82 -20.57 -5.92
N ASP A 190 -37.61 -19.41 -6.53
CA ASP A 190 -38.69 -18.67 -7.18
C ASP A 190 -39.21 -19.42 -8.42
N LEU A 191 -38.32 -20.01 -9.23
CA LEU A 191 -38.67 -20.83 -10.39
C LEU A 191 -39.52 -22.03 -9.97
N ASP A 192 -39.08 -22.79 -8.96
CA ASP A 192 -39.83 -23.93 -8.41
C ASP A 192 -41.24 -23.50 -7.97
N GLY A 193 -41.35 -22.35 -7.30
CA GLY A 193 -42.63 -21.77 -6.90
C GLY A 193 -43.54 -21.44 -8.09
N LYS A 194 -42.99 -20.87 -9.17
CA LYS A 194 -43.73 -20.57 -10.40
C LYS A 194 -44.13 -21.83 -11.16
N GLU A 195 -43.27 -22.84 -11.25
CA GLU A 195 -43.58 -24.12 -11.88
C GLU A 195 -44.73 -24.85 -11.14
N VAL A 196 -44.69 -24.87 -9.81
CA VAL A 196 -45.81 -25.41 -9.00
C VAL A 196 -47.11 -24.64 -9.26
N ALA A 197 -47.05 -23.31 -9.34
CA ALA A 197 -48.22 -22.49 -9.66
C ALA A 197 -48.74 -22.77 -11.07
N TYR A 198 -47.84 -22.90 -12.05
CA TYR A 198 -48.16 -23.26 -13.43
C TYR A 198 -48.86 -24.61 -13.53
N ASN A 199 -48.32 -25.64 -12.88
CA ASN A 199 -48.90 -26.97 -12.86
C ASN A 199 -50.31 -26.99 -12.22
N LYS A 200 -50.53 -26.20 -11.15
CA LYS A 200 -51.86 -26.03 -10.54
C LYS A 200 -52.84 -25.24 -11.42
N PHE A 201 -52.34 -24.29 -12.20
CA PHE A 201 -53.15 -23.46 -13.08
C PHE A 201 -53.62 -24.25 -14.30
N LYS A 202 -52.72 -25.05 -14.91
CA LYS A 202 -53.00 -25.91 -16.07
C LYS A 202 -54.20 -26.86 -15.87
N THR A 203 -54.50 -27.26 -14.63
CA THR A 203 -55.60 -28.18 -14.32
C THR A 203 -56.97 -27.53 -14.13
N ARG A 204 -57.09 -26.19 -14.17
CA ARG A 204 -58.39 -25.49 -14.07
C ARG A 204 -59.08 -25.43 -15.46
N GLN A 205 -60.35 -25.04 -15.56
CA GLN A 205 -60.98 -24.75 -16.86
C GLN A 205 -61.59 -23.34 -16.85
N GLY A 206 -61.33 -22.53 -17.90
CA GLY A 206 -61.86 -21.18 -18.04
C GLY A 206 -61.47 -20.48 -19.35
N PRO A 207 -62.24 -19.47 -19.81
CA PRO A 207 -62.12 -18.85 -21.13
C PRO A 207 -60.87 -17.98 -21.32
N THR A 208 -60.24 -17.49 -20.25
CA THR A 208 -58.99 -16.69 -20.30
C THR A 208 -57.73 -17.49 -19.96
N GLN A 209 -57.87 -18.81 -19.82
CA GLN A 209 -56.84 -19.66 -19.22
C GLN A 209 -55.65 -19.92 -20.16
N ALA A 210 -55.88 -20.08 -21.46
CA ALA A 210 -54.81 -20.37 -22.41
C ALA A 210 -53.79 -19.22 -22.57
N ALA A 211 -54.26 -17.97 -22.53
CA ALA A 211 -53.39 -16.79 -22.60
C ALA A 211 -52.51 -16.65 -21.35
N ARG A 212 -53.11 -16.80 -20.15
CA ARG A 212 -52.38 -16.74 -18.86
C ARG A 212 -51.43 -17.92 -18.68
N GLU A 213 -51.80 -19.10 -19.17
CA GLU A 213 -50.92 -20.28 -19.20
C GLU A 213 -49.68 -19.99 -20.07
N ARG A 214 -49.88 -19.40 -21.25
CA ARG A 214 -48.77 -19.03 -22.15
C ARG A 214 -47.84 -17.98 -21.53
N GLU A 215 -48.38 -16.94 -20.89
CA GLU A 215 -47.56 -15.92 -20.21
C GLU A 215 -46.73 -16.51 -19.07
N MET A 216 -47.33 -17.37 -18.25
CA MET A 216 -46.62 -17.99 -17.13
C MET A 216 -45.57 -19.00 -17.62
N PHE A 217 -45.82 -19.70 -18.72
CA PHE A 217 -44.82 -20.55 -19.37
C PHE A 217 -43.61 -19.74 -19.87
N LEU A 218 -43.85 -18.63 -20.59
CA LEU A 218 -42.78 -17.74 -21.08
C LEU A 218 -41.95 -17.15 -19.93
N LEU A 219 -42.59 -16.79 -18.81
CA LEU A 219 -41.88 -16.33 -17.62
C LEU A 219 -40.96 -17.42 -17.04
N ILE A 220 -41.42 -18.67 -16.95
CA ILE A 220 -40.62 -19.81 -16.47
C ILE A 220 -39.43 -20.06 -17.41
N GLU A 221 -39.65 -20.00 -18.72
CA GLU A 221 -38.59 -20.15 -19.73
C GLU A 221 -37.54 -19.04 -19.60
N ASP A 222 -37.97 -17.78 -19.52
CA ASP A 222 -37.10 -16.63 -19.30
C ASP A 222 -36.28 -16.75 -18.01
N MET A 223 -36.92 -17.16 -16.91
CA MET A 223 -36.25 -17.36 -15.62
C MET A 223 -35.22 -18.48 -15.68
N SER A 224 -35.54 -19.58 -16.37
CA SER A 224 -34.64 -20.72 -16.56
C SER A 224 -33.39 -20.31 -17.35
N GLU A 225 -33.55 -19.51 -18.41
CA GLU A 225 -32.42 -19.02 -19.20
C GLU A 225 -31.54 -18.04 -18.40
N ILE A 226 -32.14 -17.11 -17.65
CA ILE A 226 -31.38 -16.21 -16.76
C ILE A 226 -30.54 -17.02 -15.76
N ARG A 227 -31.14 -18.04 -15.16
CA ARG A 227 -30.45 -18.92 -14.19
C ARG A 227 -29.27 -19.64 -14.84
N LYS A 228 -29.45 -20.20 -16.04
CA LYS A 228 -28.38 -20.86 -16.80
C LYS A 228 -27.21 -19.91 -17.09
N GLN A 229 -27.49 -18.66 -17.45
CA GLN A 229 -26.46 -17.65 -17.66
C GLN A 229 -25.68 -17.33 -16.37
N ILE A 230 -26.36 -17.27 -15.22
CA ILE A 230 -25.73 -17.07 -13.91
C ILE A 230 -24.81 -18.25 -13.55
N GLN A 231 -25.27 -19.48 -13.75
CA GLN A 231 -24.47 -20.68 -13.48
C GLN A 231 -23.22 -20.75 -14.38
N LEU A 232 -23.34 -20.42 -15.66
CA LEU A 232 -22.21 -20.36 -16.58
C LEU A 232 -21.16 -19.35 -16.12
N LYS A 233 -21.60 -18.18 -15.64
CA LYS A 233 -20.70 -17.15 -15.08
C LYS A 233 -20.01 -17.60 -13.81
N ASN A 234 -20.75 -18.27 -12.91
CA ASN A 234 -20.17 -18.82 -11.69
C ASN A 234 -19.03 -19.79 -12.01
N HIS A 235 -19.28 -20.71 -12.94
CA HIS A 235 -18.28 -21.68 -13.38
C HIS A 235 -17.06 -20.99 -14.00
N ARG A 236 -17.26 -19.94 -14.80
CA ARG A 236 -16.15 -19.18 -15.38
C ARG A 236 -15.29 -18.51 -14.30
N LEU A 237 -15.89 -17.94 -13.25
CA LEU A 237 -15.15 -17.35 -12.15
C LEU A 237 -14.37 -18.39 -11.32
N GLU A 238 -14.92 -19.59 -11.12
CA GLU A 238 -14.21 -20.70 -10.49
C GLU A 238 -12.97 -21.09 -11.29
N GLN A 239 -13.08 -21.20 -12.62
CA GLN A 239 -11.93 -21.47 -13.49
C GLN A 239 -10.86 -20.38 -13.37
N ILE A 240 -11.27 -19.10 -13.46
CA ILE A 240 -10.35 -17.96 -13.34
C ILE A 240 -9.64 -17.98 -11.99
N ARG A 241 -10.36 -18.25 -10.89
CA ARG A 241 -9.80 -18.37 -9.55
C ARG A 241 -8.72 -19.45 -9.50
N ASP A 242 -9.04 -20.64 -10.00
CA ASP A 242 -8.17 -21.81 -9.90
C ASP A 242 -6.91 -21.63 -10.76
N ASP A 243 -7.06 -21.09 -11.98
CA ASP A 243 -5.95 -20.75 -12.86
C ASP A 243 -5.04 -19.69 -12.25
N PHE A 244 -5.62 -18.61 -11.72
CA PHE A 244 -4.87 -17.55 -11.06
C PHE A 244 -4.12 -18.06 -9.82
N ALA A 245 -4.78 -18.86 -8.97
CA ALA A 245 -4.20 -19.42 -7.76
C ALA A 245 -3.05 -20.41 -8.08
N LYS A 246 -3.21 -21.22 -9.14
CA LYS A 246 -2.19 -22.17 -9.60
C LYS A 246 -0.97 -21.43 -10.14
N LYS A 247 -1.16 -20.43 -11.00
CA LYS A 247 -0.07 -19.67 -11.64
C LYS A 247 0.69 -18.78 -10.66
N ASN A 248 0.02 -18.29 -9.62
CA ASN A 248 0.61 -17.43 -8.60
C ASN A 248 0.94 -18.16 -7.29
N LYS A 249 0.98 -19.49 -7.32
CA LYS A 249 1.36 -20.31 -6.18
C LYS A 249 2.75 -19.95 -5.68
N GLY A 250 2.87 -19.67 -4.38
CA GLY A 250 4.13 -19.32 -3.73
C GLY A 250 4.55 -17.85 -3.87
N LYS A 251 3.83 -17.03 -4.64
CA LYS A 251 4.08 -15.58 -4.68
C LYS A 251 3.45 -14.91 -3.47
N SER A 252 4.21 -14.06 -2.78
CA SER A 252 3.70 -13.27 -1.66
C SER A 252 3.05 -11.97 -2.12
N ILE A 253 3.57 -11.35 -3.18
CA ILE A 253 3.13 -10.07 -3.74
C ILE A 253 3.27 -10.11 -5.27
N ILE A 254 2.31 -9.51 -5.98
CA ILE A 254 2.38 -9.15 -7.40
C ILE A 254 2.30 -7.63 -7.50
N ARG A 255 3.21 -7.00 -8.25
CA ARG A 255 3.32 -5.54 -8.42
C ARG A 255 2.89 -5.11 -9.80
N SER A 256 2.48 -3.85 -9.95
CA SER A 256 2.07 -3.27 -11.25
C SER A 256 3.17 -3.18 -12.29
N ILE A 257 4.41 -3.40 -11.88
CA ILE A 257 5.58 -3.47 -12.76
C ILE A 257 5.93 -4.90 -13.17
N ASP A 258 5.33 -5.91 -12.52
CA ASP A 258 5.62 -7.32 -12.79
C ASP A 258 4.90 -7.76 -14.08
N PRO A 259 5.46 -8.70 -14.86
CA PRO A 259 4.81 -9.23 -16.07
C PRO A 259 3.43 -9.85 -15.80
N ASP A 260 3.23 -10.39 -14.60
CA ASP A 260 1.97 -11.03 -14.19
C ASP A 260 0.86 -10.02 -13.84
N TRP A 261 1.14 -8.71 -13.84
CA TRP A 261 0.15 -7.69 -13.50
C TRP A 261 -1.02 -7.65 -14.49
N ALA A 262 -0.76 -7.87 -15.78
CA ALA A 262 -1.80 -7.88 -16.81
C ALA A 262 -2.91 -8.90 -16.49
N GLU A 263 -2.54 -10.05 -15.92
CA GLU A 263 -3.49 -11.05 -15.48
C GLU A 263 -4.29 -10.58 -14.25
N VAL A 264 -3.66 -9.88 -13.30
CA VAL A 264 -4.38 -9.26 -12.18
C VAL A 264 -5.46 -8.29 -12.69
N GLU A 265 -5.17 -7.52 -13.74
CA GLU A 265 -6.13 -6.61 -14.35
C GLU A 265 -7.24 -7.34 -15.10
N GLU A 266 -6.90 -8.37 -15.87
CA GLU A 266 -7.87 -9.22 -16.56
C GLU A 266 -8.83 -9.89 -15.57
N VAL A 267 -8.31 -10.50 -14.52
CA VAL A 267 -9.11 -11.14 -13.46
C VAL A 267 -10.02 -10.15 -12.75
N LYS A 268 -9.54 -8.93 -12.46
CA LYS A 268 -10.37 -7.87 -11.87
C LYS A 268 -11.51 -7.48 -12.81
N MET A 269 -11.21 -7.29 -14.09
CA MET A 269 -12.21 -6.93 -15.10
C MET A 269 -13.26 -8.03 -15.26
N ASP A 270 -12.85 -9.29 -15.32
CA ASP A 270 -13.74 -10.43 -15.43
C ASP A 270 -14.67 -10.55 -14.21
N TYR A 271 -14.12 -10.39 -13.00
CA TYR A 271 -14.91 -10.38 -11.77
C TYR A 271 -15.90 -9.20 -11.72
N ASP A 272 -15.45 -7.97 -11.98
CA ASP A 272 -16.31 -6.78 -11.93
C ASP A 272 -17.43 -6.86 -12.99
N SER A 273 -17.11 -7.35 -14.18
CA SER A 273 -18.08 -7.61 -15.25
C SER A 273 -19.08 -8.69 -14.88
N ALA A 274 -18.63 -9.81 -14.31
CA ALA A 274 -19.51 -10.88 -13.85
C ALA A 274 -20.47 -10.38 -12.77
N ARG A 275 -19.98 -9.60 -11.81
CA ARG A 275 -20.80 -8.99 -10.75
C ARG A 275 -21.86 -8.05 -11.33
N GLN A 276 -21.48 -7.11 -12.19
CA GLN A 276 -22.43 -6.17 -12.81
C GLN A 276 -23.52 -6.89 -13.61
N GLN A 277 -23.14 -7.92 -14.37
CA GLN A 277 -24.09 -8.68 -15.17
C GLN A 277 -25.05 -9.49 -14.30
N VAL A 278 -24.59 -10.05 -13.17
CA VAL A 278 -25.46 -10.76 -12.22
C VAL A 278 -26.42 -9.79 -11.53
N GLU A 279 -25.96 -8.61 -11.13
CA GLU A 279 -26.82 -7.54 -10.58
C GLU A 279 -27.88 -7.09 -11.62
N ALA A 280 -27.49 -6.95 -12.89
CA ALA A 280 -28.40 -6.61 -13.98
C ALA A 280 -29.44 -7.72 -14.25
N LEU A 281 -29.00 -8.98 -14.28
CA LEU A 281 -29.88 -10.14 -14.45
C LEU A 281 -30.87 -10.27 -13.29
N SER A 282 -30.39 -10.12 -12.06
CA SER A 282 -31.25 -10.12 -10.86
C SER A 282 -32.27 -8.98 -10.89
N THR A 283 -31.88 -7.80 -11.38
CA THR A 283 -32.80 -6.66 -11.52
C THR A 283 -33.84 -6.88 -12.61
N SER A 284 -33.42 -7.43 -13.75
CA SER A 284 -34.32 -7.79 -14.85
C SER A 284 -35.36 -8.82 -14.39
N TYR A 285 -34.92 -9.81 -13.62
CA TYR A 285 -35.79 -10.77 -12.97
C TYR A 285 -36.85 -10.11 -12.09
N SER A 286 -36.45 -9.28 -11.11
CA SER A 286 -37.38 -8.62 -10.20
C SER A 286 -38.46 -7.83 -10.96
N LYS A 287 -38.07 -7.11 -12.00
CA LYS A 287 -39.01 -6.34 -12.85
C LYS A 287 -40.00 -7.24 -13.59
N LYS A 288 -39.55 -8.35 -14.19
CA LYS A 288 -40.44 -9.30 -14.89
C LYS A 288 -41.41 -9.96 -13.93
N ALA A 289 -40.93 -10.36 -12.74
CA ALA A 289 -41.75 -10.97 -11.71
C ALA A 289 -42.82 -10.00 -11.18
N GLU A 290 -42.49 -8.73 -10.97
CA GLU A 290 -43.42 -7.67 -10.57
C GLU A 290 -44.46 -7.38 -11.65
N SER A 291 -44.04 -7.23 -12.91
CA SER A 291 -44.94 -7.00 -14.04
C SER A 291 -45.97 -8.12 -14.20
N PHE A 292 -45.54 -9.38 -14.04
CA PHE A 292 -46.45 -10.52 -14.07
C PHE A 292 -47.39 -10.55 -12.85
N ALA A 293 -46.91 -10.18 -11.67
CA ALA A 293 -47.77 -10.09 -10.48
C ALA A 293 -48.87 -9.02 -10.64
N LEU A 294 -48.56 -7.91 -11.33
CA LEU A 294 -49.52 -6.86 -11.68
C LEU A 294 -50.55 -7.35 -12.71
N SER A 295 -50.11 -8.00 -13.79
CA SER A 295 -51.05 -8.51 -14.83
C SER A 295 -52.04 -9.54 -14.27
N LEU A 296 -51.59 -10.35 -13.30
CA LEU A 296 -52.46 -11.28 -12.59
C LEU A 296 -53.54 -10.58 -11.75
N LYS A 297 -53.22 -9.44 -11.11
CA LYS A 297 -54.18 -8.66 -10.30
C LYS A 297 -55.22 -7.98 -11.17
N GLU A 298 -54.79 -7.29 -12.22
CA GLU A 298 -55.67 -6.57 -13.16
C GLU A 298 -56.64 -7.54 -13.85
N GLY A 299 -56.14 -8.69 -14.30
CA GLY A 299 -56.99 -9.72 -14.91
C GLY A 299 -58.02 -10.35 -13.96
N THR A 300 -57.83 -10.31 -12.63
CA THR A 300 -58.84 -10.75 -11.65
C THR A 300 -59.90 -9.70 -11.37
N GLU A 301 -59.61 -8.40 -11.57
CA GLU A 301 -60.57 -7.31 -11.38
C GLU A 301 -61.51 -7.16 -12.58
N GLU A 302 -61.00 -7.30 -13.80
CA GLU A 302 -61.83 -7.34 -15.03
C GLU A 302 -62.77 -8.56 -15.08
N SER A 303 -62.41 -9.67 -14.43
CA SER A 303 -63.27 -10.87 -14.37
C SER A 303 -64.38 -10.77 -13.30
N ARG A 304 -64.40 -9.69 -12.50
CA ARG A 304 -65.38 -9.45 -11.43
C ARG A 304 -66.40 -8.35 -11.77
N GLN A 305 -66.19 -7.63 -12.86
CA GLN A 305 -67.16 -6.68 -13.45
C GLN A 305 -68.04 -7.39 -14.48
#